data_AF-A0A1H5LGI3-F1
#
_entry.id   AF-A0A1H5LGI3-F1
#
_cell.length_a   1.000
_cell.length_b   1.000
_cell.length_c   1.000
_cell.angle_alpha   90.00
_cell.angle_beta   90.00
_cell.angle_gamma   90.00
#
_symmetry.space_group_name_H-M   'P 1'
#
loop_
_entity.id
_entity.type
_entity.pdbx_description
1 polymer ?
#
loop_
_entity_poly.entity_id
_entity_poly.type
_entity_poly.pdbx_seq_one_letter_code
_entity_poly.pdbx_strand_id
1 'polypeptide(L)'
;MISSGPARAGVPSSRQGPIALLCAGGALPFAVAEAMRLAGRQALIVAIAGIADPGLDRLGAHWLALGQLGKLFALLRRENCAGVVLVGAMQRPTLRSMRIDAIGWSYLFDFLRNVRRSDDGMLRGMLRWFEDQGFPVLSAGEVAPELLAPEGRIGQLAAPSEALAAAAQGFACLDAISPFDVGQALVSFGERIVAIEGAEGTDGLIDRIAELRRLGRLPRSGRDGLLLKGTKIGQSLKVDLPTIGPRTIERAAKAGLAGVVVEAGRVLVIEGQAVVAAADAAGLFLFGLKRDRSQ
;
A
#
# COMPACT_ATOMS: atom_id res chain seq x y z
N MET A 1 -32.45 0.02 -39.36
CA MET A 1 -31.25 -0.85 -39.26
C MET A 1 -30.49 -0.47 -38.00
N ILE A 2 -30.63 -1.28 -36.96
CA ILE A 2 -30.00 -1.08 -35.65
C ILE A 2 -28.68 -1.84 -35.68
N SER A 3 -27.56 -1.12 -35.59
CA SER A 3 -26.21 -1.72 -35.55
C SER A 3 -25.83 -2.00 -34.11
N SER A 4 -25.69 -3.28 -33.79
CA SER A 4 -25.22 -3.83 -32.53
C SER A 4 -23.72 -3.57 -32.33
N GLY A 5 -23.37 -2.82 -31.28
CA GLY A 5 -21.97 -2.65 -30.86
C GLY A 5 -21.39 -3.93 -30.24
N PRO A 6 -20.05 -4.10 -30.27
CA PRO A 6 -19.41 -5.34 -29.83
C PRO A 6 -19.55 -5.52 -28.31
N ALA A 7 -19.95 -6.72 -27.93
CA ALA A 7 -20.03 -7.16 -26.54
C ALA A 7 -18.67 -7.01 -25.86
N ARG A 8 -18.63 -6.28 -24.74
CA ARG A 8 -17.48 -6.26 -23.83
C ARG A 8 -17.26 -7.67 -23.31
N ALA A 9 -16.06 -8.19 -23.52
CA ALA A 9 -15.64 -9.47 -22.96
C ALA A 9 -15.84 -9.45 -21.44
N GLY A 10 -16.78 -10.27 -20.96
CA GLY A 10 -17.06 -10.43 -19.54
C GLY A 10 -15.83 -11.00 -18.82
N VAL A 11 -15.46 -10.36 -17.72
CA VAL A 11 -14.60 -10.95 -16.70
C VAL A 11 -15.25 -12.27 -16.25
N PRO A 12 -14.52 -13.39 -16.15
CA PRO A 12 -15.12 -14.65 -15.72
C PRO A 12 -15.71 -14.47 -14.32
N SER A 13 -17.02 -14.57 -14.21
CA SER A 13 -17.71 -14.65 -12.94
C SER A 13 -17.41 -15.98 -12.25
N SER A 14 -17.39 -15.90 -10.92
CA SER A 14 -17.67 -16.97 -9.95
C SER A 14 -16.54 -17.95 -9.60
N ARG A 15 -15.63 -17.49 -8.74
CA ARG A 15 -15.53 -18.17 -7.44
C ARG A 15 -16.41 -17.42 -6.44
N GLN A 16 -17.53 -18.03 -6.09
CA GLN A 16 -18.39 -17.55 -5.01
C GLN A 16 -17.78 -18.06 -3.71
N GLY A 17 -17.09 -17.18 -2.99
CA GLY A 17 -16.41 -17.54 -1.75
C GLY A 17 -15.78 -16.33 -1.09
N PRO A 18 -15.45 -16.42 0.21
CA PRO A 18 -14.79 -15.35 0.93
C PRO A 18 -13.41 -15.05 0.32
N ILE A 19 -12.96 -13.81 0.46
CA ILE A 19 -11.56 -13.47 0.19
C ILE A 19 -10.78 -13.61 1.49
N ALA A 20 -9.65 -14.31 1.46
CA ALA A 20 -8.80 -14.40 2.64
C ALA A 20 -7.88 -13.18 2.74
N LEU A 21 -7.94 -12.50 3.89
CA LEU A 21 -7.04 -11.40 4.24
C LEU A 21 -5.90 -12.00 5.04
N LEU A 22 -4.71 -12.01 4.45
CA LEU A 22 -3.48 -12.44 5.11
C LEU A 22 -2.88 -11.21 5.80
N CYS A 23 -3.15 -11.09 7.10
CA CYS A 23 -2.91 -9.90 7.88
C CYS A 23 -1.53 -9.92 8.54
N ALA A 24 -0.71 -8.92 8.21
CA ALA A 24 0.49 -8.53 8.95
C ALA A 24 0.17 -7.37 9.92
N GLY A 25 1.16 -6.57 10.30
CA GLY A 25 1.01 -5.50 11.30
C GLY A 25 0.35 -4.22 10.76
N GLY A 26 -0.02 -3.33 11.66
CA GLY A 26 -0.53 -1.99 11.36
C GLY A 26 -2.05 -1.93 11.17
N ALA A 27 -2.55 -0.75 10.77
CA ALA A 27 -3.98 -0.46 10.70
C ALA A 27 -4.65 -0.92 9.38
N LEU A 28 -3.87 -1.17 8.32
CA LEU A 28 -4.40 -1.54 7.00
C LEU A 28 -5.28 -2.80 7.00
N PRO A 29 -4.94 -3.90 7.70
CA PRO A 29 -5.82 -5.07 7.80
C PRO A 29 -7.24 -4.74 8.29
N PHE A 30 -7.36 -3.88 9.30
CA PHE A 30 -8.66 -3.47 9.84
C PHE A 30 -9.44 -2.61 8.83
N ALA A 31 -8.76 -1.66 8.18
CA ALA A 31 -9.40 -0.81 7.18
C ALA A 31 -9.94 -1.62 5.99
N VAL A 32 -9.18 -2.58 5.48
CA VAL A 32 -9.62 -3.44 4.37
C VAL A 32 -10.76 -4.38 4.80
N ALA A 33 -10.68 -4.96 5.99
CA ALA A 33 -11.76 -5.82 6.50
C ALA A 33 -13.08 -5.04 6.67
N GLU A 34 -13.01 -3.81 7.20
CA GLU A 34 -14.18 -2.96 7.38
C GLU A 34 -14.77 -2.49 6.04
N ALA A 35 -13.92 -2.07 5.10
CA ALA A 35 -14.31 -1.74 3.73
C ALA A 35 -15.08 -2.89 3.06
N MET A 36 -14.51 -4.10 3.10
CA MET A 36 -15.17 -5.29 2.57
C MET A 36 -16.49 -5.60 3.26
N ARG A 37 -16.57 -5.45 4.59
CA ARG A 37 -17.80 -5.65 5.35
C ARG A 37 -18.90 -4.68 4.91
N LEU A 38 -18.57 -3.40 4.75
CA LEU A 38 -19.48 -2.36 4.26
C LEU A 38 -19.93 -2.63 2.81
N ALA A 39 -19.04 -3.17 1.99
CA ALA A 39 -19.34 -3.61 0.62
C ALA A 39 -20.10 -4.95 0.54
N GLY A 40 -20.43 -5.58 1.68
CA GLY A 40 -21.12 -6.87 1.72
C GLY A 40 -20.27 -8.06 1.24
N ARG A 41 -18.95 -7.90 1.19
CA ARG A 41 -18.01 -8.92 0.74
C ARG A 41 -17.44 -9.68 1.94
N GLN A 42 -17.54 -11.01 1.92
CA GLN A 42 -17.05 -11.83 3.02
C GLN A 42 -15.52 -11.91 3.04
N ALA A 43 -14.96 -11.73 4.23
CA ALA A 43 -13.53 -11.81 4.51
C ALA A 43 -13.24 -13.00 5.45
N LEU A 44 -12.28 -13.85 5.09
CA LEU A 44 -11.65 -14.79 6.03
C LEU A 44 -10.39 -14.12 6.58
N ILE A 45 -10.37 -13.82 7.87
CA ILE A 45 -9.23 -13.14 8.49
C ILE A 45 -8.18 -14.17 8.91
N VAL A 46 -6.98 -14.09 8.33
CA VAL A 46 -5.85 -14.94 8.69
C VAL A 46 -4.71 -14.08 9.21
N ALA A 47 -4.46 -14.12 10.52
CA ALA A 47 -3.47 -13.30 11.18
C ALA A 47 -2.12 -14.01 11.29
N ILE A 48 -1.04 -13.31 10.95
CA ILE A 48 0.32 -13.84 11.06
C ILE A 48 0.80 -13.69 12.51
N ALA A 49 0.93 -14.82 13.21
CA ALA A 49 1.31 -14.85 14.61
C ALA A 49 2.68 -14.21 14.84
N GLY A 50 2.76 -13.34 15.85
CA GLY A 50 3.96 -12.57 16.20
C GLY A 50 4.20 -11.32 15.35
N ILE A 51 3.34 -11.03 14.36
CA ILE A 51 3.44 -9.84 13.49
C ILE A 51 2.13 -9.04 13.50
N ALA A 52 1.00 -9.73 13.33
CA ALA A 52 -0.30 -9.10 13.21
C ALA A 52 -0.80 -8.56 14.55
N ASP A 53 -1.68 -7.55 14.47
CA ASP A 53 -2.29 -6.92 15.64
C ASP A 53 -3.28 -7.88 16.33
N PRO A 54 -3.16 -8.14 17.66
CA PRO A 54 -4.09 -8.98 18.41
C PRO A 54 -5.56 -8.54 18.34
N GLY A 55 -5.82 -7.26 18.06
CA GLY A 55 -7.17 -6.73 17.86
C GLY A 55 -7.96 -7.43 16.76
N LEU A 56 -7.29 -8.13 15.83
CA LEU A 56 -7.91 -8.96 14.79
C LEU A 56 -8.75 -10.12 15.36
N ASP A 57 -8.55 -10.51 16.63
CA ASP A 57 -9.42 -11.49 17.31
C ASP A 57 -10.89 -11.07 17.31
N ARG A 58 -11.16 -9.75 17.39
CA ARG A 58 -12.51 -9.19 17.33
C ARG A 58 -13.19 -9.43 15.99
N LEU A 59 -12.41 -9.72 14.95
CA LEU A 59 -12.87 -10.04 13.60
C LEU A 59 -12.86 -11.56 13.33
N GLY A 60 -12.64 -12.40 14.34
CA GLY A 60 -12.62 -13.86 14.20
C GLY A 60 -11.37 -14.40 13.50
N ALA A 61 -10.20 -13.81 13.78
CA ALA A 61 -8.96 -14.18 13.10
C ALA A 61 -8.51 -15.62 13.35
N HIS A 62 -8.06 -16.27 12.27
CA HIS A 62 -7.32 -17.53 12.35
C HIS A 62 -5.82 -17.22 12.42
N TRP A 63 -5.18 -17.61 13.53
CA TRP A 63 -3.76 -17.35 13.75
C TRP A 63 -2.87 -18.45 13.20
N LEU A 64 -1.97 -18.10 12.28
CA LEU A 64 -0.98 -18.99 11.71
C LEU A 64 0.42 -18.40 11.87
N ALA A 65 1.40 -19.24 12.20
CA ALA A 65 2.79 -18.81 12.20
C ALA A 65 3.32 -18.69 10.77
N LEU A 66 4.24 -17.76 10.56
CA LEU A 66 4.90 -17.58 9.28
C LEU A 66 5.63 -18.88 8.86
N GLY A 67 5.37 -19.38 7.66
CA GLY A 67 5.91 -20.65 7.14
C GLY A 67 4.95 -21.86 7.23
N GLN A 68 3.80 -21.73 7.90
CA GLN A 68 2.77 -22.78 7.95
C GLN A 68 1.87 -22.76 6.70
N LEU A 69 2.49 -22.84 5.52
CA LEU A 69 1.79 -22.73 4.23
C LEU A 69 0.83 -23.90 3.97
N GLY A 70 1.17 -25.11 4.39
CA GLY A 70 0.27 -26.26 4.30
C GLY A 70 -1.01 -26.06 5.11
N LYS A 71 -0.90 -25.57 6.35
CA LYS A 71 -2.07 -25.22 7.17
C LYS A 71 -2.89 -24.09 6.53
N LEU A 72 -2.22 -23.08 5.99
CA LEU A 72 -2.87 -21.98 5.28
C LEU A 72 -3.68 -22.51 4.09
N PHE A 73 -3.07 -23.26 3.18
CA PHE A 73 -3.79 -23.78 2.00
C PHE A 73 -4.92 -24.73 2.38
N ALA A 74 -4.74 -25.57 3.40
CA ALA A 74 -5.82 -26.42 3.91
C ALA A 74 -7.01 -25.60 4.42
N LEU A 75 -6.74 -24.52 5.16
CA LEU A 75 -7.77 -23.58 5.61
C LEU A 75 -8.47 -22.90 4.43
N LEU A 76 -7.71 -22.35 3.47
CA LEU A 76 -8.28 -21.67 2.31
C LEU A 76 -9.20 -22.57 1.47
N ARG A 77 -8.83 -23.86 1.32
CA ARG A 77 -9.69 -24.84 0.63
C ARG A 77 -10.93 -25.18 1.44
N ARG A 78 -10.80 -25.37 2.75
CA ARG A 78 -11.92 -25.69 3.66
C ARG A 78 -12.99 -24.60 3.62
N GLU A 79 -12.56 -23.33 3.61
CA GLU A 79 -13.45 -22.16 3.56
C GLU A 79 -13.85 -21.78 2.11
N ASN A 80 -13.45 -22.57 1.11
CA ASN A 80 -13.71 -22.31 -0.32
C ASN A 80 -13.33 -20.89 -0.76
N CYS A 81 -12.17 -20.39 -0.32
CA CYS A 81 -11.75 -19.03 -0.59
C CYS A 81 -11.62 -18.75 -2.10
N ALA A 82 -12.18 -17.63 -2.53
CA ALA A 82 -12.16 -17.20 -3.92
C ALA A 82 -10.83 -16.57 -4.34
N GLY A 83 -10.05 -16.07 -3.38
CA GLY A 83 -8.74 -15.46 -3.58
C GLY A 83 -8.12 -15.04 -2.25
N VAL A 84 -6.91 -14.47 -2.34
CA VAL A 84 -6.16 -13.97 -1.19
C VAL A 84 -5.75 -12.52 -1.41
N VAL A 85 -5.68 -11.75 -0.34
CA VAL A 85 -5.10 -10.40 -0.32
C VAL A 85 -4.09 -10.35 0.81
N LEU A 86 -2.92 -9.81 0.54
CA LEU A 86 -1.88 -9.57 1.54
C LEU A 86 -2.04 -8.12 2.04
N VAL A 87 -2.22 -7.94 3.34
CA VAL A 87 -2.45 -6.63 3.95
C VAL A 87 -1.60 -6.43 5.20
N GLY A 88 -1.07 -5.22 5.35
CA GLY A 88 -0.31 -4.81 6.52
C GLY A 88 1.20 -4.75 6.31
N ALA A 89 1.87 -4.10 7.25
CA ALA A 89 3.31 -3.94 7.24
C ALA A 89 3.98 -5.22 7.75
N MET A 90 4.96 -5.70 6.99
CA MET A 90 5.80 -6.83 7.38
C MET A 90 7.26 -6.42 7.21
N GLN A 91 8.04 -6.50 8.30
CA GLN A 91 9.49 -6.43 8.19
C GLN A 91 10.01 -7.74 7.61
N ARG A 92 11.14 -7.68 6.89
CA ARG A 92 11.74 -8.85 6.27
C ARG A 92 11.98 -9.94 7.33
N PRO A 93 11.30 -11.08 7.24
CA PRO A 93 11.39 -12.12 8.26
C PRO A 93 12.75 -12.82 8.16
N THR A 94 13.32 -13.21 9.30
CA THR A 94 14.50 -14.06 9.33
C THR A 94 14.07 -15.53 9.33
N LEU A 95 14.88 -16.43 8.77
CA LEU A 95 14.55 -17.87 8.78
C LEU A 95 14.33 -18.41 10.20
N ARG A 96 14.98 -17.82 11.21
CA ARG A 96 14.84 -18.20 12.63
C ARG A 96 13.46 -17.86 13.21
N SER A 97 12.75 -16.88 12.65
CA SER A 97 11.43 -16.49 13.12
C SER A 97 10.29 -17.26 12.43
N MET A 98 10.60 -18.23 11.56
CA MET A 98 9.61 -19.01 10.81
C MET A 98 9.35 -20.37 11.45
N ARG A 99 8.09 -20.83 11.40
CA ARG A 99 7.69 -22.20 11.73
C ARG A 99 7.19 -22.87 10.45
N ILE A 100 8.09 -23.59 9.80
CA ILE A 100 7.90 -24.09 8.44
C ILE A 100 7.32 -25.51 8.49
N ASP A 101 6.16 -25.71 7.86
CA ASP A 101 5.58 -27.05 7.67
C ASP A 101 6.13 -27.75 6.42
N ALA A 102 5.78 -29.02 6.20
CA ALA A 102 6.34 -29.81 5.10
C ALA A 102 6.13 -29.16 3.72
N ILE A 103 4.97 -28.53 3.50
CA ILE A 103 4.66 -27.79 2.27
C ILE A 103 5.49 -26.49 2.22
N GLY A 104 5.59 -25.77 3.34
CA GLY A 104 6.44 -24.60 3.46
C GLY A 104 7.91 -24.89 3.15
N TRP A 105 8.41 -26.08 3.48
CA TRP A 105 9.77 -26.51 3.15
C TRP A 105 9.98 -26.63 1.63
N SER A 106 9.07 -27.29 0.91
CA SER A 106 9.14 -27.39 -0.56
C SER A 106 9.21 -26.00 -1.20
N TYR A 107 8.34 -25.08 -0.77
CA TYR A 107 8.33 -23.71 -1.27
C TYR A 107 9.57 -22.91 -0.90
N LEU A 108 10.09 -23.07 0.32
CA LEU A 108 11.35 -22.43 0.73
C LEU A 108 12.54 -22.94 -0.09
N PHE A 109 12.60 -24.24 -0.42
CA PHE A 109 13.65 -24.77 -1.27
C PHE A 109 13.59 -24.17 -2.69
N ASP A 110 12.39 -24.11 -3.28
CA ASP A 110 12.20 -23.48 -4.59
C ASP A 110 12.52 -21.98 -4.56
N PHE A 111 12.19 -21.31 -3.44
CA PHE A 111 12.56 -19.92 -3.18
C PHE A 111 14.08 -19.71 -3.24
N LEU A 112 14.81 -20.49 -2.43
CA LEU A 112 16.26 -20.35 -2.29
C LEU A 112 17.01 -20.65 -3.59
N ARG A 113 16.45 -21.51 -4.45
CA ARG A 113 17.03 -21.86 -5.76
C ARG A 113 16.81 -20.79 -6.82
N ASN A 114 15.68 -20.07 -6.78
CA ASN A 114 15.21 -19.25 -7.89
C ASN A 114 15.21 -17.74 -7.62
N VAL A 115 15.46 -17.30 -6.38
CA VAL A 115 15.42 -15.88 -6.03
C VAL A 115 16.79 -15.23 -6.23
N ARG A 116 16.88 -14.34 -7.23
CA ARG A 116 17.91 -13.30 -7.27
C ARG A 116 17.70 -12.37 -6.07
N ARG A 117 18.79 -11.90 -5.44
CA ARG A 117 18.79 -11.06 -4.21
C ARG A 117 18.12 -9.67 -4.39
N SER A 118 16.81 -9.61 -4.64
CA SER A 118 16.00 -8.39 -4.47
C SER A 118 14.67 -8.71 -3.77
N ASP A 119 14.15 -7.77 -3.00
CA ASP A 119 12.89 -7.92 -2.23
C ASP A 119 11.69 -8.12 -3.16
N ASP A 120 11.73 -7.48 -4.32
CA ASP A 120 10.77 -7.59 -5.40
C ASP A 120 10.69 -9.02 -6.00
N GLY A 121 11.83 -9.72 -6.06
CA GLY A 121 11.89 -11.14 -6.46
C GLY A 121 11.28 -12.08 -5.42
N MET A 122 11.43 -11.74 -4.14
CA MET A 122 10.84 -12.49 -3.03
C MET A 122 9.31 -12.44 -3.06
N LEU A 123 8.74 -11.25 -3.18
CA LEU A 123 7.29 -11.05 -3.24
C LEU A 123 6.67 -11.75 -4.45
N ARG A 124 7.30 -11.66 -5.63
CA ARG A 124 6.85 -12.39 -6.83
C ARG A 124 6.88 -13.91 -6.66
N GLY A 125 7.86 -14.45 -5.94
CA GLY A 125 7.91 -15.87 -5.60
C GLY A 125 6.71 -16.30 -4.76
N MET A 126 6.40 -15.52 -3.72
CA MET A 126 5.26 -15.76 -2.85
C MET A 126 3.92 -15.70 -3.61
N LEU A 127 3.76 -14.73 -4.51
CA LEU A 127 2.57 -14.62 -5.36
C LEU A 127 2.31 -15.90 -6.17
N ARG A 128 3.37 -16.43 -6.79
CA ARG A 128 3.28 -17.67 -7.57
C ARG A 128 2.82 -18.86 -6.73
N TRP A 129 3.24 -18.98 -5.48
CA TRP A 129 2.81 -20.10 -4.63
C TRP A 129 1.31 -20.15 -4.43
N PHE A 130 0.66 -18.99 -4.26
CA PHE A 130 -0.79 -18.92 -4.16
C PHE A 130 -1.44 -19.26 -5.50
N GLU A 131 -0.94 -18.69 -6.60
CA GLU A 131 -1.48 -18.93 -7.94
C GLU A 131 -1.35 -20.41 -8.36
N ASP A 132 -0.22 -21.07 -8.06
CA ASP A 132 0.01 -22.51 -8.32
C ASP A 132 -0.92 -23.41 -7.49
N GLN A 133 -1.30 -22.97 -6.29
CA GLN A 133 -2.33 -23.62 -5.46
C GLN A 133 -3.75 -23.26 -5.89
N GLY A 134 -3.89 -22.51 -6.99
CA GLY A 134 -5.15 -22.10 -7.57
C GLY A 134 -5.80 -20.93 -6.84
N PHE A 135 -5.13 -20.21 -5.94
CA PHE A 135 -5.68 -19.04 -5.26
C PHE A 135 -5.19 -17.75 -5.92
N PRO A 136 -6.06 -17.01 -6.64
CA PRO A 136 -5.66 -15.74 -7.23
C PRO A 136 -5.30 -14.75 -6.13
N VAL A 137 -4.16 -14.08 -6.29
CA VAL A 137 -3.79 -12.97 -5.41
C VAL A 137 -4.38 -11.68 -5.96
N LEU A 138 -5.13 -10.99 -5.12
CA LEU A 138 -5.78 -9.71 -5.37
C LEU A 138 -5.04 -8.61 -4.60
N SER A 139 -5.08 -7.38 -5.11
CA SER A 139 -4.64 -6.19 -4.39
C SER A 139 -5.68 -5.73 -3.37
N ALA A 140 -5.23 -4.98 -2.35
CA ALA A 140 -6.14 -4.32 -1.42
C ALA A 140 -7.08 -3.34 -2.14
N GLY A 141 -6.62 -2.65 -3.19
CA GLY A 141 -7.45 -1.74 -4.00
C GLY A 141 -8.54 -2.44 -4.83
N GLU A 142 -8.36 -3.72 -5.19
CA GLU A 142 -9.40 -4.50 -5.89
C GLU A 142 -10.51 -4.97 -4.95
N VAL A 143 -10.21 -5.19 -3.67
CA VAL A 143 -11.19 -5.66 -2.70
C VAL A 143 -11.81 -4.55 -1.86
N ALA A 144 -11.12 -3.42 -1.75
CA ALA A 144 -11.53 -2.22 -1.04
C ALA A 144 -11.22 -0.95 -1.88
N PRO A 145 -11.85 -0.80 -3.06
CA PRO A 145 -11.59 0.33 -3.97
C PRO A 145 -11.92 1.70 -3.37
N GLU A 146 -12.81 1.77 -2.39
CA GLU A 146 -13.16 2.99 -1.65
C GLU A 146 -12.00 3.53 -0.79
N LEU A 147 -11.00 2.70 -0.50
CA LEU A 147 -9.78 3.13 0.18
C LEU A 147 -8.79 3.78 -0.78
N LEU A 148 -8.96 3.67 -2.09
CA LEU A 148 -8.06 4.30 -3.05
C LEU A 148 -8.27 5.82 -3.06
N ALA A 149 -7.17 6.57 -3.05
CA ALA A 149 -7.19 8.01 -3.13
C ALA A 149 -7.97 8.46 -4.39
N PRO A 150 -9.02 9.28 -4.24
CA PRO A 150 -9.75 9.80 -5.38
C PRO A 150 -8.88 10.82 -6.14
N GLU A 151 -9.21 11.05 -7.41
CA GLU A 151 -8.61 12.15 -8.18
C GLU A 151 -9.15 13.50 -7.67
N GLY A 152 -8.25 14.48 -7.56
CA GLY A 152 -8.60 15.84 -7.16
C GLY A 152 -8.43 16.12 -5.67
N ARG A 153 -9.15 17.13 -5.20
CA ARG A 153 -9.08 17.61 -3.82
C ARG A 153 -9.74 16.62 -2.85
N ILE A 154 -9.01 16.21 -1.81
CA ILE A 154 -9.49 15.28 -0.78
C ILE A 154 -9.93 16.04 0.49
N GLY A 155 -9.20 17.08 0.90
CA GLY A 155 -9.55 17.96 2.03
C GLY A 155 -10.32 19.22 1.63
N GLN A 156 -10.42 20.20 2.52
CA GLN A 156 -11.06 21.50 2.23
C GLN A 156 -10.14 22.44 1.45
N LEU A 157 -8.84 22.44 1.75
CA LEU A 157 -7.87 23.33 1.11
C LEU A 157 -7.61 22.92 -0.34
N ALA A 158 -7.66 23.89 -1.25
CA ALA A 158 -7.27 23.69 -2.63
C ALA A 158 -5.74 23.63 -2.76
N ALA A 159 -5.25 22.75 -3.64
CA ALA A 159 -3.84 22.72 -4.01
C ALA A 159 -3.54 23.87 -5.00
N PRO A 160 -2.50 24.71 -4.75
CA PRO A 160 -2.06 25.71 -5.71
C PRO A 160 -1.59 25.09 -7.02
N SER A 161 -1.77 25.79 -8.14
CA SER A 161 -1.33 25.35 -9.48
C SER A 161 0.17 25.02 -9.53
N GLU A 162 1.00 25.86 -8.89
CA GLU A 162 2.45 25.72 -8.85
C GLU A 162 2.85 24.48 -8.04
N ALA A 163 2.09 24.17 -6.98
CA ALA A 163 2.31 22.97 -6.19
C ALA A 163 1.96 21.70 -6.97
N LEU A 164 0.91 21.72 -7.80
CA LEU A 164 0.55 20.59 -8.65
C LEU A 164 1.59 20.37 -9.77
N ALA A 165 2.13 21.45 -10.35
CA ALA A 165 3.23 21.36 -11.32
C ALA A 165 4.50 20.76 -10.69
N ALA A 166 4.88 21.25 -9.50
CA ALA A 166 5.99 20.68 -8.72
C ALA A 166 5.77 19.21 -8.36
N ALA A 167 4.54 18.84 -7.99
CA ALA A 167 4.18 17.46 -7.71
C ALA A 167 4.32 16.56 -8.95
N ALA A 168 3.90 17.02 -10.13
CA ALA A 168 4.06 16.28 -11.38
C ALA A 168 5.54 15.99 -11.68
N GLN A 169 6.43 16.98 -11.51
CA GLN A 169 7.87 16.77 -11.68
C GLN A 169 8.45 15.82 -10.63
N GLY A 170 7.98 15.92 -9.37
CA GLY A 170 8.39 14.98 -8.34
C GLY A 170 7.97 13.54 -8.66
N PHE A 171 6.75 13.32 -9.18
CA PHE A 171 6.36 12.00 -9.65
C PHE A 171 7.18 11.51 -10.86
N ALA A 172 7.59 12.41 -11.77
CA ALA A 172 8.53 12.04 -12.84
C ALA A 172 9.89 11.60 -12.27
N CYS A 173 10.37 12.25 -11.20
CA CYS A 173 11.56 11.78 -10.48
C CYS A 173 11.35 10.40 -9.86
N LEU A 174 10.19 10.15 -9.22
CA LEU A 174 9.84 8.84 -8.66
C LEU A 174 9.83 7.74 -9.75
N ASP A 175 9.33 8.05 -10.94
CA ASP A 175 9.37 7.14 -12.09
C ASP A 175 10.81 6.86 -12.54
N ALA A 176 11.63 7.90 -12.69
CA ALA A 176 13.03 7.77 -13.11
C ALA A 176 13.87 6.93 -12.14
N ILE A 177 13.58 6.99 -10.83
CA ILE A 177 14.31 6.21 -9.82
C ILE A 177 13.69 4.83 -9.55
N SER A 178 12.52 4.52 -10.11
CA SER A 178 11.83 3.25 -9.88
C SER A 178 12.70 2.00 -10.14
N PRO A 179 13.57 1.96 -11.18
CA PRO A 179 14.45 0.82 -11.42
C PRO A 179 15.46 0.51 -10.31
N PHE A 180 15.73 1.47 -9.42
CA PHE A 180 16.67 1.33 -8.30
C PHE A 180 16.01 0.88 -7.00
N ASP A 181 14.69 0.71 -6.98
CA ASP A 181 13.95 0.16 -5.86
C ASP A 181 14.15 0.93 -4.52
N VAL A 182 14.24 2.26 -4.58
CA VAL A 182 14.61 3.10 -3.42
C VAL A 182 13.47 3.25 -2.41
N GLY A 183 12.29 3.66 -2.87
CA GLY A 183 11.13 4.00 -2.04
C GLY A 183 9.92 4.43 -2.87
N GLN A 184 8.83 4.81 -2.20
CA GLN A 184 7.54 5.17 -2.82
C GLN A 184 7.13 6.62 -2.54
N ALA A 185 7.90 7.31 -1.70
CA ALA A 185 7.66 8.70 -1.33
C ALA A 185 8.90 9.58 -1.50
N LEU A 186 8.67 10.87 -1.68
CA LEU A 186 9.72 11.89 -1.68
C LEU A 186 9.15 13.22 -1.19
N VAL A 187 10.04 14.15 -0.87
CA VAL A 187 9.67 15.51 -0.50
C VAL A 187 10.33 16.50 -1.43
N SER A 188 9.54 17.41 -1.98
CA SER A 188 10.01 18.53 -2.81
C SER A 188 9.74 19.88 -2.15
N PHE A 189 10.51 20.89 -2.52
CA PHE A 189 10.26 22.30 -2.21
C PHE A 189 10.25 23.07 -3.53
N GLY A 190 9.05 23.39 -4.01
CA GLY A 190 8.86 23.67 -5.44
C GLY A 190 9.31 22.47 -6.28
N GLU A 191 10.04 22.74 -7.35
CA GLU A 191 10.59 21.73 -8.27
C GLU A 191 11.80 20.98 -7.71
N ARG A 192 12.40 21.47 -6.63
CA ARG A 192 13.61 20.86 -6.05
C ARG A 192 13.25 19.66 -5.19
N ILE A 193 13.71 18.47 -5.58
CA ILE A 193 13.66 17.27 -4.73
C ILE A 193 14.68 17.43 -3.59
N VAL A 194 14.22 17.31 -2.35
CA VAL A 194 15.01 17.53 -1.13
C VAL A 194 15.36 16.21 -0.45
N ALA A 195 14.43 15.26 -0.46
CA ALA A 195 14.64 13.95 0.14
C ALA A 195 13.78 12.90 -0.58
N ILE A 196 14.28 11.67 -0.64
CA ILE A 196 13.61 10.50 -1.23
C ILE A 196 13.59 9.42 -0.14
N GLU A 197 12.43 8.78 0.06
CA GLU A 197 12.25 7.67 1.01
C GLU A 197 13.27 6.57 0.72
N GLY A 198 13.95 6.10 1.77
CA GLY A 198 14.74 4.88 1.75
C GLY A 198 14.23 3.87 2.77
N ALA A 199 15.14 3.07 3.32
CA ALA A 199 14.82 2.03 4.31
C ALA A 199 14.17 2.57 5.60
N GLU A 200 14.29 3.87 5.89
CA GLU A 200 13.64 4.51 7.02
C GLU A 200 12.11 4.64 6.88
N GLY A 201 11.60 4.46 5.66
CA GLY A 201 10.19 4.62 5.34
C GLY A 201 9.69 6.06 5.40
N THR A 202 8.41 6.26 5.09
CA THR A 202 7.82 7.59 4.96
C THR A 202 7.92 8.40 6.26
N ASP A 203 7.80 7.75 7.42
CA ASP A 203 7.93 8.42 8.71
C ASP A 203 9.33 8.99 8.92
N GLY A 204 10.38 8.23 8.60
CA GLY A 204 11.77 8.69 8.71
C GLY A 204 12.14 9.72 7.64
N LEU A 205 11.56 9.63 6.44
CA LEU A 205 11.65 10.66 5.41
C LEU A 205 11.15 12.01 5.95
N ILE A 206 9.98 12.02 6.61
CA ILE A 206 9.41 13.25 7.18
C ILE A 206 10.28 13.79 8.33
N ASP A 207 10.80 12.91 9.20
CA ASP A 207 11.70 13.33 10.28
C ASP A 207 12.99 13.98 9.74
N ARG A 208 13.52 13.47 8.62
CA ARG A 208 14.67 14.06 7.94
C ARG A 208 14.38 15.47 7.41
N ILE A 209 13.14 15.80 7.03
CA ILE A 209 12.75 17.15 6.66
C ILE A 209 12.78 18.11 7.85
N ALA A 210 12.26 17.66 9.00
CA ALA A 210 12.34 18.45 10.23
C ALA A 210 13.80 18.74 10.61
N GLU A 211 14.69 17.75 10.47
CA GLU A 211 16.12 17.91 10.72
C GLU A 211 16.78 18.89 9.74
N LEU A 212 16.48 18.80 8.43
CA LEU A 212 17.02 19.73 7.44
C LEU A 212 16.56 21.18 7.69
N ARG A 213 15.33 21.40 8.16
CA ARG A 213 14.85 22.71 8.62
C ARG A 213 15.63 23.19 9.86
N ARG A 214 15.84 22.32 10.85
CA ARG A 214 16.63 22.64 12.06
C ARG A 214 18.06 23.07 11.72
N LEU A 215 18.69 22.39 10.76
CA LEU A 215 20.03 22.71 10.26
C LEU A 215 20.09 23.96 9.35
N GLY A 216 18.95 24.61 9.08
CA GLY A 216 18.88 25.79 8.20
C GLY A 216 19.12 25.48 6.73
N ARG A 217 18.97 24.22 6.31
CA ARG A 217 19.05 23.80 4.90
C ARG A 217 17.74 23.98 4.15
N LEU A 218 16.66 24.23 4.89
CA LEU A 218 15.32 24.55 4.41
C LEU A 218 14.81 25.81 5.13
N PRO A 219 13.78 26.49 4.59
CA PRO A 219 13.17 27.64 5.25
C PRO A 219 12.81 27.35 6.72
N ARG A 220 13.06 28.30 7.62
CA ARG A 220 12.80 28.11 9.07
C ARG A 220 11.34 28.33 9.46
N SER A 221 10.62 29.10 8.67
CA SER A 221 9.21 29.42 8.86
C SER A 221 8.46 29.22 7.55
N GLY A 222 7.13 29.27 7.61
CA GLY A 222 6.27 29.02 6.46
C GLY A 222 5.91 27.54 6.30
N ARG A 223 4.81 27.32 5.60
CA ARG A 223 4.40 25.99 5.14
C ARG A 223 4.74 25.89 3.67
N ASP A 224 5.81 25.14 3.43
CA ASP A 224 6.38 24.95 2.10
C ASP A 224 6.70 23.48 1.91
N GLY A 225 6.77 23.09 0.65
CA GLY A 225 7.14 21.75 0.26
C GLY A 225 6.01 20.74 0.37
N LEU A 226 6.19 19.66 -0.37
CA LEU A 226 5.17 18.68 -0.68
C LEU A 226 5.69 17.29 -0.32
N LEU A 227 4.91 16.53 0.45
CA LEU A 227 5.10 15.10 0.52
C LEU A 227 4.40 14.48 -0.68
N LEU A 228 5.16 13.81 -1.54
CA LEU A 228 4.64 13.08 -2.69
C LEU A 228 4.71 11.59 -2.40
N LYS A 229 3.63 10.85 -2.66
CA LYS A 229 3.61 9.39 -2.49
C LYS A 229 2.86 8.71 -3.62
N GLY A 230 3.45 7.69 -4.23
CA GLY A 230 2.87 6.99 -5.38
C GLY A 230 3.54 5.66 -5.64
N THR A 231 3.07 4.93 -6.64
CA THR A 231 3.65 3.62 -6.96
C THR A 231 4.87 3.78 -7.86
N LYS A 232 5.83 2.87 -7.72
CA LYS A 232 6.97 2.73 -8.64
C LYS A 232 6.52 2.12 -9.97
N ILE A 233 7.28 2.34 -11.04
CA ILE A 233 7.11 1.60 -12.30
C ILE A 233 7.47 0.13 -12.07
N GLY A 234 6.64 -0.79 -12.59
CA GLY A 234 6.86 -2.23 -12.50
C GLY A 234 6.54 -2.86 -11.13
N GLN A 235 6.15 -2.06 -10.14
CA GLN A 235 5.73 -2.53 -8.83
C GLN A 235 4.46 -3.40 -8.92
N SER A 236 4.44 -4.51 -8.17
CA SER A 236 3.24 -5.32 -8.04
C SER A 236 2.27 -4.70 -7.04
N LEU A 237 1.17 -4.14 -7.55
CA LEU A 237 0.09 -3.57 -6.73
C LEU A 237 -0.65 -4.63 -5.90
N LYS A 238 -0.50 -5.92 -6.23
CA LYS A 238 -1.12 -7.03 -5.49
C LYS A 238 -0.61 -7.14 -4.05
N VAL A 239 0.59 -6.65 -3.78
CA VAL A 239 1.29 -6.88 -2.50
C VAL A 239 1.79 -5.61 -1.85
N ASP A 240 1.89 -4.51 -2.62
CA ASP A 240 2.56 -3.31 -2.15
C ASP A 240 1.90 -2.08 -2.78
N LEU A 241 0.81 -1.64 -2.13
CA LEU A 241 0.18 -0.35 -2.41
C LEU A 241 0.67 0.68 -1.38
N PRO A 242 1.19 1.84 -1.81
CA PRO A 242 1.52 2.91 -0.90
C PRO A 242 0.28 3.29 -0.08
N THR A 243 0.49 3.53 1.21
CA THR A 243 -0.60 3.85 2.14
C THR A 243 -0.29 5.15 2.89
N ILE A 244 -1.31 5.99 3.08
CA ILE A 244 -1.31 7.13 4.01
C ILE A 244 -2.44 6.97 5.02
N GLY A 245 -2.22 7.51 6.23
CA GLY A 245 -3.22 7.58 7.29
C GLY A 245 -3.09 8.87 8.09
N PRO A 246 -3.89 9.07 9.16
CA PRO A 246 -3.93 10.31 9.94
C PRO A 246 -2.54 10.70 10.45
N ARG A 247 -1.76 9.71 10.90
CA ARG A 247 -0.38 9.90 11.35
C ARG A 247 0.52 10.52 10.28
N THR A 248 0.36 10.16 9.01
CA THR A 248 1.15 10.75 7.91
C THR A 248 0.85 12.24 7.79
N ILE A 249 -0.42 12.63 7.88
CA ILE A 249 -0.85 14.02 7.80
C ILE A 249 -0.34 14.83 8.99
N GLU A 250 -0.51 14.29 10.21
CA GLU A 250 0.00 14.94 11.43
C GLU A 250 1.51 15.17 11.38
N ARG A 251 2.27 14.18 10.88
CA ARG A 251 3.73 14.29 10.74
C ARG A 251 4.11 15.28 9.66
N ALA A 252 3.46 15.26 8.51
CA ALA A 252 3.68 16.23 7.44
C ALA A 252 3.43 17.67 7.93
N ALA A 253 2.34 17.87 8.67
CA ALA A 253 2.01 19.16 9.28
C ALA A 253 3.06 19.62 10.30
N LYS A 254 3.51 18.72 11.19
CA LYS A 254 4.57 18.99 12.18
C LYS A 254 5.92 19.32 11.52
N ALA A 255 6.21 18.72 10.36
CA ALA A 255 7.40 19.04 9.57
C ALA A 255 7.28 20.36 8.77
N GLY A 256 6.14 21.07 8.88
CA GLY A 256 5.89 22.33 8.19
C GLY A 256 5.67 22.19 6.69
N LEU A 257 5.19 21.03 6.23
CA LEU A 257 4.85 20.84 4.82
C LEU A 257 3.55 21.59 4.47
N ALA A 258 3.47 22.07 3.22
CA ALA A 258 2.29 22.77 2.70
C ALA A 258 1.17 21.81 2.31
N GLY A 259 1.54 20.63 1.80
CA GLY A 259 0.60 19.68 1.26
C GLY A 259 1.14 18.27 1.17
N VAL A 260 0.22 17.34 1.01
CA VAL A 260 0.48 15.95 0.65
C VAL A 260 -0.21 15.69 -0.68
N VAL A 261 0.54 15.18 -1.66
CA VAL A 261 0.00 14.79 -2.96
C VAL A 261 0.25 13.31 -3.15
N VAL A 262 -0.82 12.58 -3.43
CA VAL A 262 -0.77 11.12 -3.63
C VAL A 262 -1.17 10.76 -5.04
N GLU A 263 -0.71 9.62 -5.53
CA GLU A 263 -1.18 9.09 -6.81
C GLU A 263 -2.64 8.61 -6.71
N ALA A 264 -3.53 9.24 -7.47
CA ALA A 264 -4.94 8.88 -7.53
C ALA A 264 -5.12 7.44 -8.04
N GLY A 265 -6.01 6.69 -7.40
CA GLY A 265 -6.32 5.31 -7.75
C GLY A 265 -5.21 4.29 -7.44
N ARG A 266 -4.09 4.72 -6.84
CA ARG A 266 -2.95 3.82 -6.53
C ARG A 266 -2.37 3.96 -5.13
N VAL A 267 -2.85 4.92 -4.34
CA VAL A 267 -2.48 5.06 -2.92
C VAL A 267 -3.70 4.79 -2.06
N LEU A 268 -3.53 3.99 -1.01
CA LEU A 268 -4.57 3.73 -0.03
C LEU A 268 -4.62 4.86 1.02
N VAL A 269 -5.83 5.32 1.32
CA VAL A 269 -6.13 6.30 2.38
C VAL A 269 -6.90 5.57 3.46
N ILE A 270 -6.19 5.13 4.50
CA ILE A 270 -6.83 4.49 5.65
C ILE A 270 -7.40 5.55 6.58
N GLU A 271 -8.54 5.24 7.22
CA GLU A 271 -9.23 6.17 8.12
C GLU A 271 -9.55 7.52 7.45
N GLY A 272 -10.10 7.48 6.23
CA GLY A 272 -10.27 8.65 5.36
C GLY A 272 -10.90 9.88 6.00
N GLN A 273 -11.92 9.71 6.87
CA GLN A 273 -12.52 10.82 7.61
C GLN A 273 -11.52 11.49 8.57
N ALA A 274 -10.72 10.69 9.29
CA ALA A 274 -9.70 11.20 10.19
C ALA A 274 -8.53 11.84 9.43
N VAL A 275 -8.17 11.31 8.26
CA VAL A 275 -7.18 11.93 7.34
C VAL A 275 -7.64 13.32 6.91
N VAL A 276 -8.89 13.45 6.46
CA VAL A 276 -9.47 14.74 6.04
C VAL A 276 -9.52 15.72 7.21
N ALA A 277 -10.04 15.28 8.36
CA ALA A 277 -10.11 16.12 9.57
C ALA A 277 -8.71 16.59 10.02
N ALA A 278 -7.71 15.71 9.99
CA ALA A 278 -6.33 16.05 10.33
C ALA A 278 -5.73 17.07 9.34
N ALA A 279 -6.00 16.92 8.04
CA ALA A 279 -5.49 17.82 7.01
C ALA A 279 -6.11 19.21 7.15
N ASP A 280 -7.42 19.27 7.34
CA ASP A 280 -8.17 20.52 7.49
C ASP A 280 -7.78 21.26 8.77
N ALA A 281 -7.75 20.57 9.91
CA ALA A 281 -7.31 21.16 11.18
C ALA A 281 -5.85 21.62 11.12
N ALA A 282 -5.02 20.90 10.40
CA ALA A 282 -3.64 21.28 10.17
C ALA A 282 -3.49 22.36 9.12
N GLY A 283 -4.51 22.79 8.38
CA GLY A 283 -4.38 23.72 7.26
C GLY A 283 -3.40 23.25 6.18
N LEU A 284 -3.42 21.95 5.90
CA LEU A 284 -2.59 21.25 4.92
C LEU A 284 -3.50 20.79 3.78
N PHE A 285 -3.11 21.04 2.52
CA PHE A 285 -3.91 20.52 1.41
C PHE A 285 -3.56 19.05 1.12
N LEU A 286 -4.59 18.26 0.80
CA LEU A 286 -4.45 16.86 0.40
C LEU A 286 -5.08 16.66 -0.97
N PHE A 287 -4.30 16.15 -1.92
CA PHE A 287 -4.70 16.04 -3.33
C PHE A 287 -4.30 14.69 -3.93
N GLY A 288 -5.22 14.05 -4.66
CA GLY A 288 -4.93 12.90 -5.50
C GLY A 288 -4.63 13.33 -6.93
N LEU A 289 -3.36 13.21 -7.35
CA LEU A 289 -2.94 13.54 -8.70
C LEU A 289 -3.02 12.29 -9.58
N LYS A 290 -3.75 12.40 -10.69
CA LYS A 290 -3.70 11.39 -11.74
C LYS A 290 -2.39 11.50 -12.50
N ARG A 291 -1.65 10.39 -12.57
CA ARG A 291 -0.39 10.30 -13.31
C ARG A 291 -0.66 9.71 -14.68
N ASP A 292 -0.28 10.43 -15.73
CA ASP A 292 -0.25 9.88 -17.07
C ASP A 292 1.07 9.13 -17.25
N ARG A 293 0.98 7.81 -17.45
CA ARG A 293 2.15 6.92 -17.61
C ARG A 293 2.21 6.36 -19.04
N SER A 294 1.70 7.11 -20.00
CA SER A 294 1.76 6.75 -21.42
C SER A 294 3.18 6.95 -22.00
N GLN A 295 4.17 6.25 -21.44
CA GLN A 295 5.48 6.00 -22.06
C GLN A 295 5.99 4.61 -21.67
#